data_AF-A0A3A4WJZ4-F1
#
_entry.id   AF-A0A3A4WJZ4-F1
#
_cell.length_a   1.000
_cell.length_b   1.000
_cell.length_c   1.000
_cell.angle_alpha   90.00
_cell.angle_beta   90.00
_cell.angle_gamma   90.00
#
_symmetry.space_group_name_H-M   'P 1'
#
loop_
_entity.id
_entity.type
_entity.pdbx_description
1 polymer ?
#
loop_
_entity_poly.entity_id
_entity_poly.type
_entity_poly.pdbx_seq_one_letter_code
_entity_poly.pdbx_strand_id
1 'polypeptide(L)'
;MKSSTIRSYSGCVNSKCLIAAVLAAALICSAAVVWAAEGAHGEEQGKKGWIATDTYRVMNFLVLAAVLVLLLRKPVSQALNGRIESIKDQLKELEAKKRQAEAELAGYSEKLSLLDRDAERIVSEYIQQGEEAKARIIKEAEAAASRIEEQAKLSIDQEFKQARERLKTDVLGKALAKAERMIRENITTDDQGRLVDEYLDKVVTR
;
A
#
# COMPACT_ATOMS: atom_id res chain seq x y z
N MET A 1 -10.03 -34.03 16.04
CA MET A 1 -10.11 -35.50 16.18
C MET A 1 -9.70 -36.16 14.86
N LYS A 2 -8.78 -37.14 14.90
CA LYS A 2 -8.14 -37.92 13.80
C LYS A 2 -6.67 -37.56 13.53
N SER A 3 -5.78 -37.95 14.46
CA SER A 3 -4.36 -38.17 14.18
C SER A 3 -3.78 -39.08 15.25
N SER A 4 -4.00 -40.39 15.14
CA SER A 4 -3.42 -41.36 16.09
C SER A 4 -3.20 -42.78 15.56
N THR A 5 -3.41 -43.08 14.27
CA THR A 5 -3.42 -44.49 13.81
C THR A 5 -2.33 -44.88 12.80
N ILE A 6 -1.29 -44.06 12.58
CA ILE A 6 -0.21 -44.39 11.62
C ILE A 6 1.14 -44.42 12.34
N ARG A 7 1.30 -45.31 13.33
CA ARG A 7 2.61 -45.47 14.01
C ARG A 7 3.01 -46.92 14.32
N SER A 8 2.45 -47.92 13.66
CA SER A 8 2.80 -49.32 14.01
C SER A 8 2.69 -50.34 12.87
N TYR A 9 3.16 -50.01 11.66
CA TYR A 9 3.18 -51.01 10.56
C TYR A 9 4.54 -51.21 9.86
N SER A 10 5.46 -50.22 9.87
CA SER A 10 6.67 -50.31 9.03
C SER A 10 7.85 -51.10 9.65
N GLY A 11 7.82 -51.40 10.95
CA GLY A 11 8.95 -52.06 11.65
C GLY A 11 9.03 -53.58 11.47
N CYS A 12 7.89 -54.26 11.25
CA CYS A 12 7.83 -55.73 11.20
C CYS A 12 7.97 -56.28 9.77
N VAL A 13 7.50 -55.54 8.75
CA VAL A 13 7.53 -55.96 7.35
C VAL A 13 8.95 -55.89 6.77
N ASN A 14 9.71 -54.84 7.07
CA ASN A 14 11.04 -54.67 6.49
C ASN A 14 12.10 -55.61 7.06
N SER A 15 11.97 -56.05 8.32
CA SER A 15 12.88 -57.08 8.83
C SER A 15 12.65 -58.43 8.14
N LYS A 16 11.39 -58.78 7.86
CA LYS A 16 11.04 -60.03 7.18
C LYS A 16 11.42 -59.98 5.70
N CYS A 17 11.27 -58.84 5.03
CA CYS A 17 11.75 -58.64 3.65
C CYS A 17 13.27 -58.64 3.53
N LEU A 18 14.01 -58.05 4.48
CA LEU A 18 15.48 -58.01 4.43
C LEU A 18 16.08 -59.38 4.77
N ILE A 19 15.47 -60.12 5.71
CA ILE A 19 15.79 -61.53 5.96
C ILE A 19 15.42 -62.38 4.74
N ALA A 20 14.26 -62.17 4.11
CA ALA A 20 13.87 -62.89 2.90
C ALA A 20 14.77 -62.56 1.68
N ALA A 21 15.21 -61.31 1.53
CA ALA A 21 16.13 -60.90 0.47
C ALA A 21 17.53 -61.45 0.68
N VAL A 22 18.01 -61.52 1.93
CA VAL A 22 19.30 -62.15 2.24
C VAL A 22 19.21 -63.67 2.17
N LEU A 23 18.09 -64.29 2.54
CA LEU A 23 17.85 -65.72 2.32
C LEU A 23 17.70 -66.06 0.84
N ALA A 24 17.08 -65.19 0.05
CA ALA A 24 16.99 -65.34 -1.40
C ALA A 24 18.36 -65.14 -2.06
N ALA A 25 19.13 -64.14 -1.63
CA ALA A 25 20.52 -63.95 -2.08
C ALA A 25 21.42 -65.11 -1.62
N ALA A 26 21.18 -65.68 -0.44
CA ALA A 26 21.86 -66.88 0.06
C ALA A 26 21.53 -68.11 -0.80
N LEU A 27 20.26 -68.29 -1.15
CA LEU A 27 19.80 -69.34 -2.05
C LEU A 27 20.38 -69.18 -3.46
N ILE A 28 20.39 -67.96 -3.99
CA ILE A 28 20.95 -67.64 -5.31
C ILE A 28 22.48 -67.83 -5.32
N CYS A 29 23.19 -67.38 -4.28
CA CYS A 29 24.63 -67.62 -4.13
C CYS A 29 24.94 -69.11 -3.95
N SER A 30 24.12 -69.86 -3.20
CA SER A 30 24.30 -71.31 -3.07
C SER A 30 24.08 -72.06 -4.38
N ALA A 31 23.15 -71.61 -5.22
CA ALA A 31 22.93 -72.14 -6.56
C ALA A 31 24.08 -71.78 -7.52
N ALA A 32 24.65 -70.57 -7.39
CA ALA A 32 25.81 -70.15 -8.16
C ALA A 32 27.09 -70.93 -7.78
N VAL A 33 27.26 -71.31 -6.50
CA VAL A 33 28.37 -72.18 -6.06
C VAL A 33 28.26 -73.59 -6.67
N VAL A 34 27.05 -74.08 -6.95
CA VAL A 34 26.84 -75.35 -7.67
C VAL A 34 27.25 -75.26 -9.14
N TRP A 35 27.17 -74.08 -9.77
CA TRP A 35 27.50 -73.86 -11.19
C TRP A 35 28.92 -73.33 -11.40
N ALA A 36 29.54 -72.72 -10.39
CA ALA A 36 30.89 -72.15 -10.45
C ALA A 36 31.97 -73.05 -9.81
N ALA A 37 31.65 -74.32 -9.50
CA ALA A 37 32.61 -75.30 -9.00
C ALA A 37 33.52 -75.89 -10.10
N GLU A 38 33.61 -75.28 -11.28
CA GLU A 38 34.66 -75.55 -12.26
C GLU A 38 35.81 -74.55 -12.06
N GLY A 39 36.72 -74.86 -11.14
CA GLY A 39 38.01 -74.19 -11.08
C GLY A 39 38.55 -73.87 -9.69
N ALA A 40 38.85 -74.90 -8.89
CA ALA A 40 40.10 -75.01 -8.14
C ALA A 40 40.14 -76.30 -7.30
N HIS A 41 41.03 -77.20 -7.73
CA HIS A 41 41.60 -78.37 -7.06
C HIS A 41 40.73 -79.64 -6.86
N GLY A 42 41.00 -80.63 -7.72
CA GLY A 42 41.31 -82.00 -7.28
C GLY A 42 40.21 -83.06 -7.41
N GLU A 43 40.32 -83.86 -8.48
CA GLU A 43 39.90 -85.26 -8.63
C GLU A 43 38.42 -85.69 -8.71
N GLU A 44 38.13 -86.23 -9.90
CA GLU A 44 37.37 -87.45 -10.22
C GLU A 44 35.87 -87.57 -9.87
N GLN A 45 35.11 -87.58 -10.99
CA GLN A 45 34.10 -88.54 -11.44
C GLN A 45 32.89 -88.88 -10.54
N GLY A 46 31.71 -88.66 -11.12
CA GLY A 46 30.57 -89.57 -10.99
C GLY A 46 29.74 -89.49 -9.71
N LYS A 47 28.56 -88.84 -9.81
CA LYS A 47 27.43 -88.92 -8.86
C LYS A 47 27.80 -88.73 -7.38
N LYS A 48 28.28 -87.55 -6.99
CA LYS A 48 28.43 -87.20 -5.57
C LYS A 48 27.18 -86.49 -5.05
N GLY A 49 26.39 -87.22 -4.28
CA GLY A 49 25.49 -86.62 -3.30
C GLY A 49 26.29 -85.77 -2.30
N TRP A 50 25.61 -84.84 -1.63
CA TRP A 50 26.15 -83.85 -0.69
C TRP A 50 27.39 -84.35 0.07
N ILE A 51 28.52 -83.67 -0.14
CA ILE A 51 29.80 -83.95 0.52
C ILE A 51 29.86 -83.06 1.78
N ALA A 52 30.47 -83.56 2.87
CA ALA A 52 30.59 -82.83 4.14
C ALA A 52 31.26 -81.44 3.99
N THR A 53 32.08 -81.23 2.96
CA THR A 53 32.71 -79.94 2.63
C THR A 53 31.72 -78.86 2.19
N ASP A 54 30.63 -79.22 1.50
CA ASP A 54 29.61 -78.27 1.07
C ASP A 54 28.74 -77.81 2.24
N THR A 55 28.47 -78.71 3.20
CA THR A 55 27.72 -78.38 4.42
C THR A 55 28.46 -77.33 5.26
N TYR A 56 29.79 -77.45 5.39
CA TYR A 56 30.60 -76.47 6.13
C TYR A 56 30.65 -75.10 5.43
N ARG A 57 30.72 -75.06 4.09
CA ARG A 57 30.67 -73.81 3.30
C ARG A 57 29.31 -73.11 3.45
N VAL A 58 28.21 -73.86 3.35
CA VAL A 58 26.85 -73.32 3.53
C VAL A 58 26.63 -72.83 4.96
N MET A 59 27.09 -73.57 5.97
CA MET A 59 27.03 -73.16 7.38
C MET A 59 27.79 -71.86 7.62
N ASN A 60 29.02 -71.74 7.12
CA ASN A 60 29.84 -70.54 7.26
C ASN A 60 29.18 -69.32 6.56
N PHE A 61 28.66 -69.51 5.34
CA PHE A 61 27.92 -68.47 4.64
C PHE A 61 26.66 -68.03 5.40
N LEU A 62 25.90 -68.97 6.00
CA LEU A 62 24.73 -68.68 6.82
C LEU A 62 25.08 -67.86 8.06
N VAL A 63 26.19 -68.21 8.74
CA VAL A 63 26.68 -67.46 9.90
C VAL A 63 27.11 -66.04 9.49
N LEU A 64 27.86 -65.91 8.39
CA LEU A 64 28.28 -64.61 7.86
C LEU A 64 27.08 -63.75 7.43
N ALA A 65 26.09 -64.35 6.76
CA ALA A 65 24.86 -63.69 6.36
C ALA A 65 24.02 -63.24 7.57
N ALA A 66 23.93 -64.06 8.62
CA ALA A 66 23.25 -63.70 9.86
C ALA A 66 23.91 -62.51 10.55
N VAL A 67 25.24 -62.51 10.65
CA VAL A 67 26.01 -61.39 11.21
C VAL A 67 25.83 -60.12 10.36
N LEU A 68 25.89 -60.25 9.04
CA LEU A 68 25.70 -59.12 8.11
C LEU A 68 24.31 -58.50 8.23
N VAL A 69 23.25 -59.31 8.33
CA VAL A 69 21.88 -58.82 8.51
C VAL A 69 21.72 -58.09 9.84
N LEU A 70 22.29 -58.63 10.93
CA LEU A 70 22.25 -57.98 12.24
C LEU A 70 22.97 -56.63 12.23
N LEU A 71 24.08 -56.53 11.50
CA LEU A 71 24.90 -55.31 11.43
C LEU A 71 24.29 -54.26 10.49
N LEU A 72 23.73 -54.66 9.34
CA LEU A 72 23.16 -53.74 8.34
C LEU A 72 21.72 -53.29 8.65
N ARG A 73 20.97 -54.03 9.46
CA ARG A 73 19.58 -53.66 9.80
C ARG A 73 19.48 -52.26 10.40
N LYS A 74 20.44 -51.87 11.24
CA LYS A 74 20.47 -50.54 11.88
C LYS A 74 20.76 -49.41 10.89
N PRO A 75 21.89 -49.39 10.15
CA PRO A 75 22.21 -48.27 9.25
C PRO A 75 21.22 -48.13 8.09
N VAL A 76 20.71 -49.23 7.53
CA VAL A 76 19.75 -49.18 6.41
C VAL A 76 18.41 -48.60 6.86
N SER A 77 17.89 -49.02 8.01
CA SER A 77 16.65 -48.44 8.55
C SER A 77 16.82 -46.97 8.91
N GLN A 78 17.98 -46.57 9.45
CA GLN A 78 18.25 -45.19 9.82
C GLN A 78 18.37 -44.27 8.59
N ALA A 79 19.04 -44.73 7.53
CA ALA A 79 19.16 -43.98 6.28
C ALA A 79 17.81 -43.76 5.59
N LEU A 80 16.96 -44.79 5.53
CA LEU A 80 15.62 -44.68 4.92
C LEU A 80 14.68 -43.81 5.77
N ASN A 81 14.67 -43.99 7.09
CA ASN A 81 13.87 -43.13 7.98
C ASN A 81 14.33 -41.68 7.92
N GLY A 82 15.65 -41.43 7.83
CA GLY A 82 16.19 -40.08 7.64
C GLY A 82 15.73 -39.42 6.33
N ARG A 83 15.69 -40.19 5.23
CA ARG A 83 15.14 -39.70 3.95
C ARG A 83 13.65 -39.39 4.04
N ILE A 84 12.87 -40.28 4.67
CA ILE A 84 11.43 -40.09 4.85
C ILE A 84 11.14 -38.85 5.70
N GLU A 85 11.84 -38.67 6.82
CA GLU A 85 11.64 -37.49 7.67
C GLU A 85 12.08 -36.21 6.96
N SER A 86 13.21 -36.23 6.23
CA SER A 86 13.63 -35.08 5.41
C SER A 86 12.61 -34.68 4.36
N ILE A 87 12.01 -35.64 3.64
CA ILE A 87 10.96 -35.35 2.64
C ILE A 87 9.71 -34.81 3.32
N LYS A 88 9.33 -35.40 4.46
CA LYS A 88 8.17 -34.95 5.23
C LYS A 88 8.36 -33.54 5.77
N ASP A 89 9.56 -33.21 6.24
CA ASP A 89 9.88 -31.87 6.73
C ASP A 89 9.97 -30.85 5.60
N GLN A 90 10.55 -31.21 4.45
CA GLN A 90 10.49 -30.37 3.24
C GLN A 90 9.05 -30.11 2.79
N LEU A 91 8.18 -31.13 2.78
CA LEU A 91 6.77 -30.97 2.42
C LEU A 91 6.03 -30.06 3.43
N LYS A 92 6.24 -30.25 4.73
CA LYS A 92 5.66 -29.36 5.75
C LYS A 92 6.15 -27.93 5.59
N GLU A 93 7.44 -27.73 5.31
CA GLU A 93 8.02 -26.40 5.11
C GLU A 93 7.42 -25.74 3.86
N LEU A 94 7.27 -26.47 2.77
CA LEU A 94 6.63 -25.98 1.54
C LEU A 94 5.15 -25.65 1.77
N GLU A 95 4.41 -26.50 2.48
CA GLU A 95 3.02 -26.20 2.85
C GLU A 95 2.92 -24.97 3.75
N ALA A 96 3.82 -24.82 4.72
CA ALA A 96 3.87 -23.66 5.60
C ALA A 96 4.18 -22.38 4.80
N LYS A 97 5.18 -22.41 3.91
CA LYS A 97 5.51 -21.28 3.03
C LYS A 97 4.37 -20.93 2.08
N LYS A 98 3.70 -21.93 1.51
CA LYS A 98 2.52 -21.72 0.66
C LYS A 98 1.39 -21.04 1.43
N ARG A 99 1.07 -21.52 2.64
CA ARG A 99 0.05 -20.90 3.49
C ARG A 99 0.42 -19.47 3.91
N GLN A 100 1.69 -19.22 4.23
CA GLN A 100 2.18 -17.87 4.54
C GLN A 100 2.03 -16.94 3.33
N ALA A 101 2.44 -17.39 2.14
CA ALA A 101 2.29 -16.60 0.90
C ALA A 101 0.82 -16.33 0.56
N GLU A 102 -0.07 -17.33 0.71
CA GLU A 102 -1.52 -17.15 0.52
C GLU A 102 -2.11 -16.15 1.53
N ALA A 103 -1.69 -16.22 2.80
CA ALA A 103 -2.12 -15.27 3.84
C ALA A 103 -1.60 -13.85 3.57
N GLU A 104 -0.35 -13.70 3.12
CA GLU A 104 0.22 -12.41 2.73
C GLU A 104 -0.49 -11.82 1.52
N LEU A 105 -0.78 -12.63 0.49
CA LEU A 105 -1.56 -12.21 -0.68
C LEU A 105 -2.97 -11.76 -0.30
N ALA A 106 -3.65 -12.50 0.57
CA ALA A 106 -4.96 -12.11 1.08
C ALA A 106 -4.86 -10.76 1.82
N GLY A 107 -3.86 -10.59 2.69
CA GLY A 107 -3.61 -9.33 3.40
C GLY A 107 -3.28 -8.16 2.47
N TYR A 108 -2.52 -8.39 1.39
CA TYR A 108 -2.26 -7.36 0.39
C TYR A 108 -3.52 -7.00 -0.41
N SER A 109 -4.34 -7.98 -0.77
CA SER A 109 -5.60 -7.72 -1.50
C SER A 109 -6.58 -6.89 -0.65
N GLU A 110 -6.67 -7.18 0.65
CA GLU A 110 -7.49 -6.41 1.58
C GLU A 110 -6.96 -4.98 1.71
N LYS A 111 -5.65 -4.82 1.92
CA LYS A 111 -5.00 -3.49 1.95
C LYS A 111 -5.23 -2.71 0.66
N LEU A 112 -5.13 -3.35 -0.50
CA LEU A 112 -5.38 -2.69 -1.78
C LEU A 112 -6.83 -2.21 -1.86
N SER A 113 -7.78 -3.05 -1.47
CA SER A 113 -9.21 -2.68 -1.46
C SER A 113 -9.53 -1.54 -0.50
N LEU A 114 -8.82 -1.45 0.64
CA LEU A 114 -8.95 -0.35 1.58
C LEU A 114 -8.35 0.93 1.00
N LEU A 115 -7.17 0.84 0.37
CA LEU A 115 -6.53 1.97 -0.30
C LEU A 115 -7.37 2.53 -1.44
N ASP A 116 -8.00 1.68 -2.25
CA ASP A 116 -8.88 2.10 -3.33
C ASP A 116 -10.10 2.87 -2.78
N ARG A 117 -10.73 2.36 -1.71
CA ARG A 117 -11.84 3.05 -1.02
C ARG A 117 -11.40 4.37 -0.41
N ASP A 118 -10.23 4.42 0.21
CA ASP A 118 -9.69 5.64 0.78
C ASP A 118 -9.36 6.66 -0.32
N ALA A 119 -8.82 6.22 -1.45
CA ALA A 119 -8.55 7.08 -2.60
C ALA A 119 -9.86 7.66 -3.16
N GLU A 120 -10.89 6.84 -3.36
CA GLU A 120 -12.22 7.30 -3.79
C GLU A 120 -12.82 8.30 -2.80
N ARG A 121 -12.74 8.01 -1.50
CA ARG A 121 -13.21 8.91 -0.45
C ARG A 121 -12.47 10.25 -0.49
N ILE A 122 -11.14 10.23 -0.57
CA ILE A 122 -10.31 11.42 -0.66
C ILE A 122 -10.67 12.25 -1.89
N VAL A 123 -10.82 11.61 -3.06
CA VAL A 123 -11.22 12.30 -4.30
C VAL A 123 -12.60 12.95 -4.13
N SER A 124 -13.57 12.23 -3.57
CA SER A 124 -14.91 12.77 -3.33
C SER A 124 -14.91 13.96 -2.37
N GLU A 125 -14.09 13.90 -1.32
CA GLU A 125 -13.92 14.96 -0.33
C GLU A 125 -13.27 16.20 -0.97
N TYR A 126 -12.23 16.03 -1.79
CA TYR A 126 -11.62 17.13 -2.52
C TYR A 126 -12.57 17.78 -3.53
N ILE A 127 -13.42 17.01 -4.21
CA ILE A 127 -14.44 17.56 -5.10
C ILE A 127 -15.45 18.39 -4.30
N GLN A 128 -15.93 17.87 -3.17
CA GLN A 128 -16.87 18.58 -2.31
C GLN A 128 -16.27 19.88 -1.76
N GLN A 129 -15.03 19.82 -1.24
CA GLN A 129 -14.30 20.99 -0.76
C GLN A 129 -14.04 22.00 -1.88
N GLY A 130 -13.75 21.52 -3.09
CA GLY A 130 -13.56 22.35 -4.28
C GLY A 130 -14.83 23.11 -4.67
N GLU A 131 -15.98 22.43 -4.69
CA GLU A 131 -17.27 23.07 -4.98
C GLU A 131 -17.68 24.04 -3.87
N GLU A 132 -17.45 23.73 -2.60
CA GLU A 132 -17.69 24.65 -1.49
C GLU A 132 -16.79 25.88 -1.56
N ALA A 133 -15.50 25.70 -1.84
CA ALA A 133 -14.55 26.79 -2.02
C ALA A 133 -14.95 27.69 -3.20
N LYS A 134 -15.35 27.09 -4.32
CA LYS A 134 -15.85 27.81 -5.50
C LYS A 134 -17.09 28.62 -5.16
N ALA A 135 -18.08 28.03 -4.49
CA ALA A 135 -19.30 28.73 -4.07
C ALA A 135 -18.98 29.88 -3.11
N ARG A 136 -18.06 29.69 -2.17
CA ARG A 136 -17.57 30.75 -1.27
C ARG A 136 -16.91 31.90 -2.04
N ILE A 137 -16.00 31.60 -2.97
CA ILE A 137 -15.30 32.60 -3.77
C ILE A 137 -16.29 33.43 -4.59
N ILE A 138 -17.26 32.77 -5.23
CA ILE A 138 -18.30 33.47 -6.01
C ILE A 138 -19.11 34.40 -5.09
N LYS A 139 -19.56 33.91 -3.93
CA LYS A 139 -20.32 34.71 -2.97
C LYS A 139 -19.53 35.90 -2.42
N GLU A 140 -18.24 35.69 -2.12
CA GLU A 140 -17.34 36.76 -1.68
C GLU A 140 -17.10 37.79 -2.79
N ALA A 141 -16.94 37.34 -4.03
CA ALA A 141 -16.79 38.22 -5.20
C ALA A 141 -18.06 39.06 -5.46
N GLU A 142 -19.25 38.46 -5.39
CA GLU A 142 -20.52 39.17 -5.50
C GLU A 142 -20.70 40.21 -4.38
N ALA A 143 -20.38 39.83 -3.14
CA ALA A 143 -20.44 40.75 -2.01
C ALA A 143 -19.40 41.89 -2.12
N ALA A 144 -18.23 41.62 -2.69
CA ALA A 144 -17.22 42.64 -2.95
C ALA A 144 -17.66 43.58 -4.07
N ALA A 145 -18.21 43.06 -5.16
CA ALA A 145 -18.75 43.84 -6.27
C ALA A 145 -19.88 44.77 -5.79
N SER A 146 -20.83 44.25 -5.01
CA SER A 146 -21.92 45.05 -4.43
C SER A 146 -21.40 46.18 -3.54
N ARG A 147 -20.38 45.92 -2.71
CA ARG A 147 -19.74 46.96 -1.89
C ARG A 147 -19.03 48.02 -2.74
N ILE A 148 -18.34 47.62 -3.81
CA ILE A 148 -17.70 48.56 -4.74
C ILE A 148 -18.74 49.45 -5.40
N GLU A 149 -19.87 48.90 -5.83
CA GLU A 149 -20.96 49.67 -6.42
C GLU A 149 -21.57 50.67 -5.43
N GLU A 150 -21.83 50.24 -4.18
CA GLU A 150 -22.35 51.12 -3.14
C GLU A 150 -21.37 52.26 -2.81
N GLN A 151 -20.09 51.92 -2.65
CA GLN A 151 -19.05 52.92 -2.43
C GLN A 151 -18.91 53.88 -3.60
N ALA A 152 -19.00 53.39 -4.85
CA ALA A 152 -18.95 54.23 -6.04
C ALA A 152 -20.15 55.20 -6.09
N LYS A 153 -21.37 54.73 -5.78
CA LYS A 153 -22.56 55.59 -5.70
C LYS A 153 -22.41 56.68 -4.64
N LEU A 154 -21.92 56.32 -3.45
CA LEU A 154 -21.66 57.29 -2.37
C LEU A 154 -20.61 58.32 -2.78
N SER A 155 -19.52 57.89 -3.40
CA SER A 155 -18.48 58.80 -3.89
C SER A 155 -19.02 59.72 -4.99
N ILE A 156 -19.82 59.20 -5.93
CA ILE A 156 -20.47 60.00 -6.98
C ILE A 156 -21.35 61.08 -6.35
N ASP A 157 -22.20 60.73 -5.39
CA ASP A 157 -23.08 61.68 -4.71
C ASP A 157 -22.28 62.77 -3.97
N GLN A 158 -21.17 62.41 -3.34
CA GLN A 158 -20.28 63.37 -2.67
C GLN A 158 -19.61 64.31 -3.68
N GLU A 159 -19.09 63.79 -4.79
CA GLU A 159 -18.49 64.58 -5.86
C GLU A 159 -19.52 65.51 -6.52
N PHE A 160 -20.76 65.04 -6.77
CA PHE A 160 -21.84 65.88 -7.28
C PHE A 160 -22.19 67.02 -6.34
N LYS A 161 -22.26 66.76 -5.02
CA LYS A 161 -22.49 67.80 -4.02
C LYS A 161 -21.37 68.83 -4.02
N GLN A 162 -20.11 68.39 -4.02
CA GLN A 162 -18.95 69.28 -4.09
C GLN A 162 -18.93 70.10 -5.39
N ALA A 163 -19.18 69.47 -6.54
CA ALA A 163 -19.23 70.15 -7.83
C ALA A 163 -20.33 71.21 -7.86
N ARG A 164 -21.51 70.92 -7.29
CA ARG A 164 -22.61 71.89 -7.17
C ARG A 164 -22.25 73.08 -6.29
N GLU A 165 -21.58 72.86 -5.16
CA GLU A 165 -21.12 73.95 -4.30
C GLU A 165 -20.06 74.81 -4.99
N ARG A 166 -19.06 74.19 -5.63
CA ARG A 166 -18.05 74.91 -6.42
C ARG A 166 -18.69 75.75 -7.52
N LEU A 167 -19.63 75.17 -8.27
CA LEU A 167 -20.36 75.88 -9.32
C LEU A 167 -21.18 77.06 -8.76
N LYS A 168 -21.83 76.89 -7.61
CA LYS A 168 -22.57 77.98 -6.94
C LYS A 168 -21.63 79.12 -6.57
N THR A 169 -20.47 78.82 -5.99
CA THR A 169 -19.46 79.82 -5.62
C THR A 169 -18.92 80.55 -6.86
N ASP A 170 -18.62 79.83 -7.93
CA ASP A 170 -18.16 80.42 -9.20
C ASP A 170 -19.20 81.34 -9.83
N VAL A 171 -20.47 80.93 -9.84
CA VAL A 171 -21.58 81.75 -10.36
C VAL A 171 -21.77 83.00 -9.52
N LEU A 172 -21.73 82.89 -8.19
CA LEU A 172 -21.82 84.03 -7.29
C LEU A 172 -20.64 84.99 -7.49
N GLY A 173 -19.42 84.48 -7.62
CA GLY A 173 -18.23 85.28 -7.91
C GLY A 173 -18.34 86.04 -9.24
N LYS A 174 -18.79 85.37 -10.31
CA LYS A 174 -19.01 86.01 -11.62
C LYS A 174 -20.15 87.02 -11.60
N ALA A 175 -21.24 86.73 -10.87
CA ALA A 175 -22.37 87.65 -10.73
C ALA A 175 -21.97 88.92 -9.96
N LEU A 176 -21.26 88.77 -8.84
CA LEU A 176 -20.71 89.89 -8.07
C LEU A 176 -19.74 90.72 -8.91
N ALA A 177 -18.81 90.08 -9.63
CA ALA A 177 -17.88 90.80 -10.51
C ALA A 177 -18.58 91.56 -11.65
N LYS A 178 -19.72 91.05 -12.15
CA LYS A 178 -20.54 91.76 -13.15
C LYS A 178 -21.32 92.92 -12.51
N ALA A 179 -21.90 92.70 -11.33
CA ALA A 179 -22.62 93.73 -10.59
C ALA A 179 -21.69 94.88 -10.18
N GLU A 180 -20.49 94.59 -9.69
CA GLU A 180 -19.48 95.60 -9.37
C GLU A 180 -19.11 96.44 -10.59
N ARG A 181 -18.92 95.80 -11.75
CA ARG A 181 -18.63 96.49 -13.01
C ARG A 181 -19.78 97.39 -13.45
N MET A 182 -21.02 96.89 -13.38
CA MET A 182 -22.22 97.66 -13.72
C MET A 182 -22.43 98.86 -12.79
N ILE A 183 -22.25 98.69 -11.47
CA ILE A 183 -22.33 99.79 -10.49
C ILE A 183 -21.26 100.83 -10.78
N ARG A 184 -20.01 100.39 -11.04
CA ARG A 184 -18.90 101.30 -11.37
C ARG A 184 -19.16 102.11 -12.64
N GLU A 185 -19.80 101.52 -13.63
CA GLU A 185 -20.14 102.19 -14.90
C GLU A 185 -21.35 103.14 -14.80
N ASN A 186 -22.28 102.94 -13.85
CA ASN A 186 -23.54 103.68 -13.76
C ASN A 186 -23.66 104.60 -12.52
N ILE A 187 -22.64 104.69 -11.66
CA ILE A 187 -22.69 105.52 -10.44
C ILE A 187 -22.69 107.02 -10.79
N THR A 188 -23.65 107.77 -10.24
CA THR A 188 -23.76 109.22 -10.42
C THR A 188 -23.34 109.99 -9.15
N THR A 189 -23.12 111.30 -9.25
CA THR A 189 -22.71 112.14 -8.09
C THR A 189 -23.80 112.25 -7.02
N ASP A 190 -25.07 112.10 -7.39
CA ASP A 190 -26.21 112.10 -6.45
C ASP A 190 -26.23 110.81 -5.59
N ASP A 191 -25.97 109.66 -6.21
CA ASP A 191 -25.89 108.37 -5.51
C ASP A 191 -24.78 108.36 -4.44
N GLN A 192 -23.63 108.97 -4.73
CA GLN A 192 -22.51 109.04 -3.78
C GLN A 192 -22.87 109.83 -2.51
N GLY A 193 -23.58 110.94 -2.64
CA GLY A 193 -24.04 111.73 -1.49
C GLY A 193 -25.02 110.93 -0.63
N ARG A 194 -25.98 110.25 -1.27
CA ARG A 194 -26.98 109.44 -0.58
C ARG A 194 -26.37 108.24 0.18
N LEU A 195 -25.33 107.61 -0.36
CA LEU A 195 -24.60 106.54 0.35
C LEU A 195 -23.87 107.03 1.60
N VAL A 196 -23.35 108.25 1.59
CA VAL A 196 -22.67 108.86 2.76
C VAL A 196 -23.69 109.15 3.86
N ASP A 197 -24.83 109.75 3.50
CA ASP A 197 -25.90 110.05 4.44
C ASP A 197 -26.46 108.76 5.08
N GLU A 198 -26.68 107.71 4.29
CA GLU A 198 -27.17 106.42 4.78
C GLU A 198 -26.13 105.69 5.66
N TYR A 199 -24.83 105.80 5.36
CA TYR A 199 -23.78 105.27 6.23
C TYR A 199 -23.78 105.98 7.58
N LEU A 200 -23.82 107.32 7.59
CA LEU A 200 -23.85 108.15 8.79
C LEU A 200 -25.08 107.87 9.65
N ASP A 201 -26.25 107.71 9.04
CA ASP A 201 -27.49 107.37 9.76
C ASP A 201 -27.40 105.98 10.42
N LYS A 202 -26.78 105.00 9.75
CA LYS A 202 -26.66 103.62 10.25
C LYS A 202 -25.61 103.45 11.34
N VAL A 203 -24.55 104.27 11.38
CA VAL A 203 -23.62 104.33 12.52
C VAL A 203 -24.14 105.17 13.67
N VAL A 204 -25.09 106.08 13.44
CA VAL A 204 -25.76 106.87 14.48
C VAL A 204 -26.94 106.10 15.12
N THR A 205 -27.56 105.18 14.38
CA THR A 205 -28.71 104.37 14.86
C THR A 205 -28.28 103.11 15.64
N ARG A 206 -27.02 103.03 16.08
CA ARG A 206 -26.51 102.00 17.00
C ARG A 206 -25.82 102.66 18.19
#